data_AF-A0A9E1INR1-F1
#
_entry.id   AF-A0A9E1INR1-F1
#
_cell.length_a   1.000
_cell.length_b   1.000
_cell.length_c   1.000
_cell.angle_alpha   90.00
_cell.angle_beta   90.00
_cell.angle_gamma   90.00
#
_symmetry.space_group_name_H-M   'P 1'
#
loop_
_entity.id
_entity.type
_entity.pdbx_description
1 polymer ?
#
loop_
_entity_poly.entity_id
_entity_poly.type
_entity_poly.pdbx_seq_one_letter_code
_entity_poly.pdbx_strand_id
1 'polypeptide(L)'
;ASNWPRCTSCHVGYGYSNPEAFAEMGESAVDCLVCHDTTGTYKKFPTGSGHPTYEEKIFPGGPGEPYGNPWTPVDLAVVAQSVGAPSRANCGSCHFNGGGGPNVKHGDLDVSMVNPSYEVDVHMDAEGLNFTCQSCHVTEEHAVSGGHYEYDLAGETALKSCQTCHTEAAHENEALNTHTARVACQTCHIPTYAKEQYTKTYWDWSTTGELKDGEGDFEGRKVWLIKKDDNGNKVYMSNKGSFEWGIGLTPDYMWFNGDATFITLDDTFDPETIVPINVLHGDKDDETALIFPMKSFYAIQPYDAGTNSLVVLNLFPTNPETAYWKNWDWALAAQGGQAV
;
A
#
# COMPACT_ATOMS: atom_id res chain seq x y z
N ALA A 1 -18.02 -4.89 -11.89
CA ALA A 1 -17.20 -4.57 -10.71
C ALA A 1 -16.06 -5.59 -10.57
N SER A 2 -14.80 -5.16 -10.70
CA SER A 2 -13.62 -6.04 -10.84
C SER A 2 -13.02 -6.45 -9.48
N ASN A 3 -12.46 -5.51 -8.71
CA ASN A 3 -11.68 -5.83 -7.50
C ASN A 3 -12.08 -5.03 -6.25
N TRP A 4 -13.02 -4.09 -6.37
CA TRP A 4 -13.38 -3.12 -5.32
C TRP A 4 -13.55 -3.75 -3.93
N PRO A 5 -14.33 -4.84 -3.72
CA PRO A 5 -14.56 -5.37 -2.37
C PRO A 5 -13.30 -5.78 -1.61
N ARG A 6 -12.25 -6.16 -2.35
CA ARG A 6 -10.95 -6.50 -1.78
C ARG A 6 -10.11 -5.27 -1.47
N CYS A 7 -10.10 -4.29 -2.36
CA CYS A 7 -9.32 -3.05 -2.22
C CYS A 7 -9.90 -2.14 -1.13
N THR A 8 -11.23 -2.01 -1.07
CA THR A 8 -11.92 -1.09 -0.17
C THR A 8 -12.02 -1.61 1.27
N SER A 9 -11.40 -2.76 1.57
CA SER A 9 -11.07 -3.14 2.94
C SER A 9 -10.14 -2.14 3.64
N CYS A 10 -9.44 -1.29 2.88
CA CYS A 10 -8.65 -0.15 3.38
C CYS A 10 -9.31 1.22 3.14
N HIS A 11 -10.54 1.26 2.61
CA HIS A 11 -11.28 2.51 2.44
C HIS A 11 -11.90 2.96 3.76
N VAL A 12 -12.00 4.26 4.02
CA VAL A 12 -12.61 4.85 5.23
C VAL A 12 -14.15 4.90 5.15
N GLY A 13 -14.75 3.88 4.54
CA GLY A 13 -16.20 3.78 4.42
C GLY A 13 -16.67 2.35 4.20
N TYR A 14 -17.98 2.17 4.36
CA TYR A 14 -18.69 0.92 4.26
C TYR A 14 -19.40 0.79 2.91
N GLY A 15 -19.43 -0.43 2.35
CA GLY A 15 -20.22 -0.78 1.19
C GLY A 15 -19.64 -0.38 -0.17
N TYR A 16 -18.42 0.15 -0.22
CA TYR A 16 -17.78 0.54 -1.48
C TYR A 16 -17.41 -0.70 -2.33
N SER A 17 -18.40 -1.17 -3.09
CA SER A 17 -18.32 -2.35 -3.97
C SER A 17 -18.19 -2.00 -5.46
N ASN A 18 -18.55 -0.77 -5.83
CA ASN A 18 -18.28 -0.11 -7.11
C ASN A 18 -18.55 1.41 -6.95
N PRO A 19 -18.02 2.27 -7.85
CA PRO A 19 -18.16 3.72 -7.73
C PRO A 19 -19.62 4.19 -7.77
N GLU A 20 -20.44 3.60 -8.65
CA GLU A 20 -21.83 4.01 -8.85
C GLU A 20 -22.65 3.79 -7.58
N ALA A 21 -22.56 2.59 -7.00
CA ALA A 21 -23.26 2.23 -5.77
C ALA A 21 -22.76 3.04 -4.56
N PHE A 22 -21.46 3.34 -4.50
CA PHE A 22 -20.90 4.09 -3.37
C PHE A 22 -21.33 5.56 -3.40
N ALA A 23 -21.43 6.16 -4.59
CA ALA A 23 -21.87 7.56 -4.74
C ALA A 23 -23.27 7.82 -4.16
N GLU A 24 -24.11 6.79 -4.05
CA GLU A 24 -25.48 6.89 -3.51
C GLU A 24 -25.57 6.73 -1.97
N MET A 25 -24.49 6.31 -1.29
CA MET A 25 -24.58 5.90 0.12
C MET A 25 -24.54 7.05 1.15
N GLY A 26 -24.14 8.25 0.73
CA GLY A 26 -24.09 9.46 1.56
C GLY A 26 -23.19 9.34 2.80
N GLU A 27 -23.37 10.27 3.75
CA GLU A 27 -22.52 10.38 4.96
C GLU A 27 -22.62 9.15 5.90
N SER A 28 -23.73 8.41 5.86
CA SER A 28 -23.91 7.21 6.68
C SER A 28 -22.95 6.06 6.32
N ALA A 29 -22.26 6.14 5.18
CA ALA A 29 -21.27 5.18 4.78
C ALA A 29 -19.88 5.43 5.37
N VAL A 30 -19.64 6.53 6.09
CA VAL A 30 -18.35 6.81 6.69
C VAL A 30 -18.05 5.80 7.80
N ASP A 31 -16.84 5.24 7.79
CA ASP A 31 -16.35 4.38 8.86
C ASP A 31 -15.59 5.22 9.90
N CYS A 32 -16.29 5.61 10.97
CA CYS A 32 -15.68 6.32 12.08
C CYS A 32 -14.77 5.42 12.95
N LEU A 33 -15.00 4.11 12.96
CA LEU A 33 -14.39 3.19 13.92
C LEU A 33 -12.97 2.80 13.53
N VAL A 34 -12.65 2.73 12.23
CA VAL A 34 -11.30 2.34 11.75
C VAL A 34 -10.20 3.25 12.31
N CYS A 35 -10.48 4.55 12.43
CA CYS A 35 -9.54 5.52 12.96
C CYS A 35 -9.65 5.70 14.48
N HIS A 36 -10.83 5.46 15.07
CA HIS A 36 -11.12 5.84 16.46
C HIS A 36 -11.28 4.68 17.43
N ASP A 37 -11.24 3.41 16.99
CA ASP A 37 -11.25 2.26 17.90
C ASP A 37 -10.04 2.28 18.85
N THR A 38 -10.28 2.26 20.17
CA THR A 38 -9.20 2.08 21.16
C THR A 38 -9.19 0.70 21.80
N THR A 39 -10.07 -0.21 21.38
CA THR A 39 -10.12 -1.59 21.90
C THR A 39 -9.05 -2.48 21.25
N GLY A 40 -8.62 -2.14 20.03
CA GLY A 40 -7.73 -2.96 19.22
C GLY A 40 -8.43 -4.18 18.60
N THR A 41 -9.76 -4.23 18.64
CA THR A 41 -10.55 -5.37 18.16
C THR A 41 -11.31 -5.06 16.87
N TYR A 42 -11.44 -3.79 16.49
CA TYR A 42 -12.09 -3.42 15.25
C TYR A 42 -11.24 -3.81 14.05
N LYS A 43 -11.82 -4.61 13.14
CA LYS A 43 -11.14 -5.03 11.92
C LYS A 43 -12.12 -5.19 10.77
N LYS A 44 -11.81 -4.54 9.64
CA LYS A 44 -12.53 -4.72 8.38
C LYS A 44 -12.29 -6.12 7.82
N PHE A 45 -13.34 -6.71 7.25
CA PHE A 45 -13.21 -7.98 6.56
C PHE A 45 -12.47 -7.77 5.22
N PRO A 46 -11.46 -8.59 4.87
CA PRO A 46 -10.57 -8.33 3.73
C PRO A 46 -11.27 -8.24 2.37
N THR A 47 -12.47 -8.79 2.25
CA THR A 47 -13.27 -8.80 1.01
C THR A 47 -14.70 -8.33 1.25
N GLY A 48 -14.90 -7.53 2.31
CA GLY A 48 -16.22 -7.08 2.76
C GLY A 48 -16.61 -5.69 2.28
N SER A 49 -15.92 -5.12 1.28
CA SER A 49 -16.18 -3.76 0.80
C SER A 49 -16.15 -2.70 1.92
N GLY A 50 -15.17 -2.80 2.83
CA GLY A 50 -15.05 -1.91 3.98
C GLY A 50 -15.83 -2.34 5.22
N HIS A 51 -16.76 -3.30 5.14
CA HIS A 51 -17.47 -3.77 6.32
C HIS A 51 -16.59 -4.64 7.24
N PRO A 52 -16.76 -4.56 8.58
CA PRO A 52 -16.25 -5.57 9.49
C PRO A 52 -17.01 -6.90 9.33
N THR A 53 -16.62 -7.89 10.11
CA THR A 53 -17.38 -9.14 10.22
C THR A 53 -18.53 -8.96 11.21
N TYR A 54 -19.78 -9.19 10.77
CA TYR A 54 -20.98 -9.10 11.62
C TYR A 54 -21.45 -10.45 12.17
N GLU A 55 -21.10 -11.53 11.48
CA GLU A 55 -21.44 -12.91 11.83
C GLU A 55 -20.20 -13.78 11.64
N GLU A 56 -20.07 -14.86 12.40
CA GLU A 56 -18.93 -15.76 12.24
C GLU A 56 -18.85 -16.27 10.80
N LYS A 57 -17.72 -16.05 10.14
CA LYS A 57 -17.50 -16.54 8.78
C LYS A 57 -16.08 -17.04 8.60
N ILE A 58 -15.97 -18.11 7.82
CA ILE A 58 -14.67 -18.58 7.35
C ILE A 58 -14.33 -17.76 6.13
N PHE A 59 -13.13 -17.17 6.10
CA PHE A 59 -12.59 -16.62 4.88
C PHE A 59 -11.94 -17.77 4.09
N PRO A 60 -12.56 -18.25 2.99
CA PRO A 60 -12.01 -19.34 2.20
C PRO A 60 -10.83 -18.78 1.44
N GLY A 61 -9.63 -19.01 1.93
CA GLY A 61 -8.46 -18.68 1.15
C GLY A 61 -7.82 -19.91 0.52
N GLY A 62 -6.80 -19.66 -0.28
CA GLY A 62 -6.15 -20.68 -1.08
C GLY A 62 -5.41 -21.73 -0.23
N PRO A 63 -5.01 -22.85 -0.83
CA PRO A 63 -4.27 -23.92 -0.17
C PRO A 63 -2.96 -23.42 0.48
N GLY A 64 -2.73 -23.74 1.76
CA GLY A 64 -1.43 -23.53 2.44
C GLY A 64 -1.23 -22.17 3.12
N GLU A 65 -2.27 -21.36 3.22
CA GLU A 65 -2.29 -20.15 4.05
C GLU A 65 -3.10 -20.41 5.33
N PRO A 66 -2.95 -19.60 6.40
CA PRO A 66 -3.71 -19.73 7.67
C PRO A 66 -5.19 -19.35 7.51
N TYR A 67 -5.81 -19.84 6.43
CA TYR A 67 -7.21 -19.76 6.09
C TYR A 67 -7.97 -20.96 6.66
N GLY A 68 -9.21 -20.73 7.08
CA GLY A 68 -9.99 -21.68 7.88
C GLY A 68 -10.22 -21.20 9.32
N ASN A 69 -9.47 -20.21 9.80
CA ASN A 69 -9.76 -19.58 11.07
C ASN A 69 -11.06 -18.78 10.97
N PRO A 70 -12.02 -18.99 11.89
CA PRO A 70 -13.25 -18.23 11.92
C PRO A 70 -12.93 -16.76 12.17
N TRP A 71 -13.46 -15.88 11.32
CA TRP A 71 -13.54 -14.46 11.62
C TRP A 71 -14.71 -14.27 12.55
N THR A 72 -14.43 -13.92 13.80
CA THR A 72 -15.45 -13.63 14.78
C THR A 72 -16.11 -12.29 14.49
N PRO A 73 -17.40 -12.12 14.84
CA PRO A 73 -18.04 -10.82 14.83
C PRO A 73 -17.28 -9.79 15.67
N VAL A 74 -17.24 -8.56 15.20
CA VAL A 74 -16.79 -7.43 16.01
C VAL A 74 -17.93 -7.02 16.94
N ASP A 75 -17.65 -6.86 18.24
CA ASP A 75 -18.60 -6.25 19.18
C ASP A 75 -18.66 -4.73 18.94
N LEU A 76 -19.50 -4.33 17.99
CA LEU A 76 -19.63 -2.92 17.58
C LEU A 76 -20.09 -2.02 18.73
N ALA A 77 -20.85 -2.54 19.69
CA ALA A 77 -21.29 -1.74 20.83
C ALA A 77 -20.09 -1.41 21.73
N VAL A 78 -19.25 -2.40 22.03
CA VAL A 78 -18.02 -2.19 22.82
C VAL A 78 -17.06 -1.26 22.10
N VAL A 79 -16.84 -1.46 20.79
CA VAL A 79 -15.98 -0.59 19.97
C VAL A 79 -16.50 0.84 19.96
N ALA A 80 -17.79 1.04 19.66
CA ALA A 80 -18.40 2.38 19.60
C ALA A 80 -18.39 3.10 20.95
N GLN A 81 -18.53 2.38 22.06
CA GLN A 81 -18.44 2.94 23.41
C GLN A 81 -17.01 3.26 23.86
N SER A 82 -16.01 2.72 23.15
CA SER A 82 -14.59 2.87 23.46
C SER A 82 -13.87 3.72 22.41
N VAL A 83 -14.58 4.56 21.66
CA VAL A 83 -13.93 5.44 20.68
C VAL A 83 -13.05 6.48 21.37
N GLY A 84 -11.94 6.84 20.72
CA GLY A 84 -10.98 7.81 21.26
C GLY A 84 -10.04 8.39 20.20
N ALA A 85 -8.97 9.04 20.67
CA ALA A 85 -7.96 9.59 19.78
C ALA A 85 -7.23 8.47 19.02
N PRO A 86 -6.96 8.62 17.71
CA PRO A 86 -6.26 7.62 16.93
C PRO A 86 -4.85 7.34 17.46
N SER A 87 -4.46 6.07 17.42
CA SER A 87 -3.08 5.60 17.62
C SER A 87 -2.40 5.25 16.29
N ARG A 88 -1.11 4.93 16.34
CA ARG A 88 -0.39 4.39 15.16
C ARG A 88 -1.02 3.11 14.62
N ALA A 89 -1.60 2.27 15.49
CA ALA A 89 -2.27 1.04 15.08
C ALA A 89 -3.52 1.30 14.23
N ASN A 90 -4.27 2.36 14.51
CA ASN A 90 -5.45 2.74 13.74
C ASN A 90 -5.07 3.12 12.30
N CYS A 91 -4.07 3.98 12.15
CA CYS A 91 -3.52 4.36 10.85
C CYS A 91 -2.91 3.13 10.13
N GLY A 92 -2.16 2.34 10.89
CA GLY A 92 -1.50 1.11 10.44
C GLY A 92 -2.42 0.01 9.94
N SER A 93 -3.69 0.02 10.33
CA SER A 93 -4.70 -0.93 9.84
C SER A 93 -4.78 -0.95 8.30
N CYS A 94 -4.48 0.18 7.67
CA CYS A 94 -4.42 0.36 6.22
C CYS A 94 -2.99 0.63 5.75
N HIS A 95 -2.23 1.49 6.45
CA HIS A 95 -0.93 1.97 5.96
C HIS A 95 0.24 0.99 6.13
N PHE A 96 0.17 0.04 7.07
CA PHE A 96 1.26 -0.94 7.29
C PHE A 96 1.13 -2.18 6.40
N ASN A 97 0.03 -2.29 5.65
CA ASN A 97 -0.37 -3.48 4.93
C ASN A 97 -0.74 -3.16 3.48
N GLY A 98 -0.54 -4.12 2.58
CA GLY A 98 -0.90 -3.98 1.17
C GLY A 98 -0.51 -5.22 0.38
N GLY A 99 -1.08 -5.43 -0.80
CA GLY A 99 -0.63 -6.52 -1.69
C GLY A 99 -0.76 -7.95 -1.16
N GLY A 100 -1.34 -8.16 0.03
CA GLY A 100 -1.49 -9.46 0.69
C GLY A 100 -0.60 -9.69 1.92
N GLY A 101 0.01 -8.66 2.49
CA GLY A 101 0.73 -8.77 3.76
C GLY A 101 1.20 -7.42 4.30
N PRO A 102 1.88 -7.41 5.45
CA PRO A 102 2.51 -6.21 5.96
C PRO A 102 3.76 -5.85 5.15
N ASN A 103 4.16 -4.58 5.16
CA ASN A 103 5.33 -4.00 4.48
C ASN A 103 5.50 -4.29 2.98
N VAL A 104 4.51 -4.85 2.28
CA VAL A 104 4.65 -5.22 0.86
C VAL A 104 4.78 -4.00 -0.06
N LYS A 105 4.08 -2.89 0.28
CA LYS A 105 3.93 -1.70 -0.57
C LYS A 105 4.93 -0.60 -0.24
N HIS A 106 4.61 0.28 0.71
CA HIS A 106 5.60 1.17 1.31
C HIS A 106 6.55 0.31 2.15
N GLY A 107 7.84 0.60 2.08
CA GLY A 107 8.87 -0.18 2.76
C GLY A 107 9.35 0.46 4.07
N ASP A 108 8.90 1.69 4.35
CA ASP A 108 9.23 2.52 5.50
C ASP A 108 8.15 2.47 6.60
N LEU A 109 6.98 1.88 6.34
CA LEU A 109 5.89 1.73 7.30
C LEU A 109 5.42 0.28 7.37
N ASP A 110 5.72 -0.37 8.48
CA ASP A 110 5.29 -1.74 8.79
C ASP A 110 4.68 -1.85 10.20
N VAL A 111 4.24 -3.06 10.57
CA VAL A 111 3.56 -3.30 11.86
C VAL A 111 4.44 -3.00 13.08
N SER A 112 5.77 -3.00 12.93
CA SER A 112 6.72 -2.56 13.96
C SER A 112 6.45 -1.13 14.42
N MET A 113 5.91 -0.27 13.54
CA MET A 113 5.57 1.13 13.84
C MET A 113 4.42 1.29 14.85
N VAL A 114 3.74 0.21 15.26
CA VAL A 114 2.83 0.27 16.41
C VAL A 114 3.59 0.64 17.68
N ASN A 115 4.76 0.02 17.90
CA ASN A 115 5.59 0.23 19.07
C ASN A 115 7.08 0.10 18.68
N PRO A 116 7.60 1.02 17.85
CA PRO A 116 8.94 0.91 17.29
C PRO A 116 10.00 1.24 18.35
N SER A 117 11.22 0.73 18.17
CA SER A 117 12.39 1.23 18.90
C SER A 117 12.97 2.46 18.23
N TYR A 118 13.89 3.12 18.91
CA TYR A 118 14.66 4.25 18.38
C TYR A 118 15.37 3.94 17.04
N GLU A 119 15.91 2.73 16.87
CA GLU A 119 16.61 2.32 15.64
C GLU A 119 15.66 2.22 14.44
N VAL A 120 14.39 1.91 14.69
CA VAL A 120 13.36 1.82 13.65
C VAL A 120 12.94 3.23 13.24
N ASP A 121 12.46 4.04 14.18
CA ASP A 121 12.08 5.44 13.95
C ASP A 121 12.26 6.28 15.23
N VAL A 122 13.10 7.30 15.16
CA VAL A 122 13.46 8.15 16.31
C VAL A 122 12.32 9.05 16.79
N HIS A 123 11.36 9.38 15.93
CA HIS A 123 10.22 10.23 16.26
C HIS A 123 9.11 9.41 16.90
N MET A 124 8.85 8.21 16.36
CA MET A 124 7.81 7.32 16.82
C MET A 124 8.27 6.32 17.90
N ASP A 125 9.57 6.29 18.24
CA ASP A 125 10.16 5.48 19.30
C ASP A 125 9.27 5.45 20.55
N ALA A 126 8.79 4.26 20.89
CA ALA A 126 7.81 4.07 21.95
C ALA A 126 8.33 4.43 23.35
N GLU A 127 9.64 4.32 23.57
CA GLU A 127 10.29 4.66 24.83
C GLU A 127 10.84 6.11 24.84
N GLY A 128 10.83 6.77 23.69
CA GLY A 128 11.35 8.11 23.46
C GLY A 128 10.26 9.16 23.24
N LEU A 129 10.32 9.84 22.09
CA LEU A 129 9.36 10.90 21.72
C LEU A 129 7.93 10.36 21.54
N ASN A 130 7.80 9.07 21.17
CA ASN A 130 6.56 8.32 21.05
C ASN A 130 5.48 9.06 20.23
N PHE A 131 5.86 9.70 19.13
CA PHE A 131 4.93 10.44 18.29
C PHE A 131 3.85 9.53 17.71
N THR A 132 2.62 10.04 17.72
CA THR A 132 1.53 9.50 16.91
C THR A 132 1.65 10.01 15.48
N CYS A 133 0.96 9.39 14.52
CA CYS A 133 0.99 9.84 13.12
C CYS A 133 0.59 11.32 13.01
N GLN A 134 -0.46 11.72 13.73
CA GLN A 134 -0.99 13.08 13.76
C GLN A 134 -0.08 14.12 14.45
N SER A 135 0.95 13.69 15.19
CA SER A 135 1.97 14.60 15.72
C SER A 135 2.69 15.32 14.58
N CYS A 136 2.94 14.59 13.48
CA CYS A 136 3.40 15.16 12.23
C CYS A 136 2.19 15.48 11.35
N HIS A 137 1.34 14.53 10.99
CA HIS A 137 0.17 14.73 10.13
C HIS A 137 -0.99 15.46 10.83
N VAL A 138 -0.80 16.75 11.18
CA VAL A 138 -1.83 17.55 11.86
C VAL A 138 -3.10 17.54 11.04
N THR A 139 -4.19 17.32 11.75
CA THR A 139 -5.49 17.11 11.17
C THR A 139 -6.42 18.17 11.73
N GLU A 140 -7.01 18.96 10.84
CA GLU A 140 -8.04 19.95 11.16
C GLU A 140 -9.30 19.58 10.37
N GLU A 141 -10.46 19.55 11.03
CA GLU A 141 -11.74 19.20 10.38
C GLU A 141 -11.71 17.87 9.57
N HIS A 142 -10.96 16.88 10.07
CA HIS A 142 -10.69 15.59 9.40
C HIS A 142 -9.90 15.68 8.08
N ALA A 143 -9.39 16.87 7.71
CA ALA A 143 -8.39 17.02 6.66
C ALA A 143 -7.00 16.68 7.22
N VAL A 144 -6.57 15.43 7.03
CA VAL A 144 -5.25 14.96 7.46
C VAL A 144 -4.19 15.59 6.56
N SER A 145 -3.28 16.40 7.12
CA SER A 145 -2.18 16.96 6.34
C SER A 145 -1.26 15.84 5.86
N GLY A 146 -1.01 15.73 4.57
CA GLY A 146 -0.09 14.77 3.96
C GLY A 146 0.00 15.05 2.46
N GLY A 147 1.19 15.11 1.87
CA GLY A 147 1.36 15.31 0.43
C GLY A 147 1.59 13.97 -0.23
N HIS A 148 0.80 13.64 -1.25
CA HIS A 148 1.03 12.46 -2.09
C HIS A 148 1.79 12.88 -3.35
N TYR A 149 3.12 12.85 -3.32
CA TYR A 149 4.01 13.15 -4.47
C TYR A 149 3.80 14.51 -5.17
N GLU A 150 2.83 15.31 -4.76
CA GLU A 150 2.69 16.73 -5.07
C GLU A 150 3.22 17.51 -3.87
N TYR A 151 4.37 18.15 -4.06
CA TYR A 151 5.03 18.95 -3.04
C TYR A 151 5.34 20.32 -3.59
N ASP A 152 4.93 21.34 -2.86
CA ASP A 152 5.52 22.66 -3.02
C ASP A 152 6.84 22.72 -2.24
N LEU A 153 7.94 22.41 -2.93
CA LEU A 153 9.28 22.50 -2.36
C LEU A 153 9.77 23.95 -2.23
N ALA A 154 9.09 24.91 -2.87
CA ALA A 154 9.48 26.32 -2.94
C ALA A 154 8.79 27.22 -1.90
N GLY A 155 7.71 26.77 -1.25
CA GLY A 155 7.37 27.22 0.11
C GLY A 155 6.14 28.10 0.32
N GLU A 156 4.96 27.74 -0.19
CA GLU A 156 3.67 28.28 0.26
C GLU A 156 2.73 27.24 0.87
N THR A 157 2.77 25.99 0.40
CA THR A 157 2.06 24.86 1.04
C THR A 157 3.05 23.82 1.55
N ALA A 158 3.85 24.23 2.54
CA ALA A 158 4.78 23.36 3.25
C ALA A 158 4.00 22.28 3.98
N LEU A 159 3.83 21.14 3.34
CA LEU A 159 3.39 19.95 4.02
C LEU A 159 4.57 19.42 4.82
N LYS A 160 4.77 20.04 5.99
CA LYS A 160 5.48 19.53 7.15
C LYS A 160 6.77 18.79 6.82
N SER A 161 7.67 19.52 6.17
CA SER A 161 9.07 19.13 6.09
C SER A 161 9.66 19.02 7.50
N CYS A 162 10.83 18.39 7.61
CA CYS A 162 11.63 18.37 8.82
C CYS A 162 11.78 19.79 9.44
N GLN A 163 11.73 20.84 8.62
CA GLN A 163 11.92 22.22 9.04
C GLN A 163 10.75 22.84 9.84
N THR A 164 9.63 22.13 9.98
CA THR A 164 8.57 22.56 10.91
C THR A 164 9.04 22.46 12.37
N CYS A 165 9.92 21.50 12.66
CA CYS A 165 10.45 21.27 14.02
C CYS A 165 11.97 21.50 14.11
N HIS A 166 12.68 21.36 12.99
CA HIS A 166 14.13 21.55 12.90
C HIS A 166 14.46 22.87 12.19
N THR A 167 15.63 23.45 12.47
CA THR A 167 16.12 24.59 11.71
C THR A 167 16.64 24.15 10.35
N GLU A 168 16.63 25.05 9.36
CA GLU A 168 17.22 24.79 8.05
C GLU A 168 18.73 24.49 8.12
N ALA A 169 19.43 25.16 9.05
CA ALA A 169 20.81 24.88 9.42
C ALA A 169 20.86 24.11 10.75
N ALA A 170 20.44 22.84 10.74
CA ALA A 170 20.38 22.00 11.94
C ALA A 170 21.75 21.46 12.40
N HIS A 171 22.78 21.54 11.57
CA HIS A 171 24.06 20.91 11.81
C HIS A 171 25.11 21.93 12.30
N GLU A 172 25.97 21.53 13.24
CA GLU A 172 27.15 22.32 13.61
C GLU A 172 28.18 22.41 12.46
N ASN A 173 28.22 21.38 11.60
CA ASN A 173 29.06 21.37 10.41
C ASN A 173 28.39 22.13 9.27
N GLU A 174 28.93 23.32 8.96
CA GLU A 174 28.43 24.20 7.89
C GLU A 174 28.40 23.54 6.50
N ALA A 175 29.32 22.60 6.23
CA ALA A 175 29.30 21.87 4.97
C ALA A 175 28.00 21.06 4.83
N LEU A 176 27.47 20.45 5.90
CA LEU A 176 26.20 19.72 5.87
C LEU A 176 25.02 20.67 5.66
N ASN A 177 25.04 21.85 6.27
CA ASN A 177 24.02 22.87 6.03
C ASN A 177 24.04 23.36 4.58
N THR A 178 25.21 23.38 3.92
CA THR A 178 25.30 23.72 2.49
C THR A 178 24.64 22.64 1.61
N HIS A 179 24.67 21.37 2.02
CA HIS A 179 24.06 20.28 1.24
C HIS A 179 22.53 20.35 1.22
N THR A 180 21.89 20.93 2.24
CA THR A 180 20.41 20.98 2.32
C THR A 180 19.79 21.80 1.18
N ALA A 181 20.57 22.64 0.51
CA ALA A 181 20.16 23.35 -0.70
C ALA A 181 19.91 22.44 -1.91
N ARG A 182 20.46 21.21 -1.94
CA ARG A 182 20.34 20.26 -3.07
C ARG A 182 20.01 18.82 -2.65
N VAL A 183 20.03 18.52 -1.36
CA VAL A 183 19.80 17.16 -0.81
C VAL A 183 18.72 17.23 0.25
N ALA A 184 17.64 16.46 0.06
CA ALA A 184 16.56 16.40 1.03
C ALA A 184 17.05 15.78 2.36
N CYS A 185 16.54 16.24 3.50
CA CYS A 185 16.91 15.71 4.82
C CYS A 185 16.75 14.19 4.89
N GLN A 186 15.67 13.67 4.30
CA GLN A 186 15.34 12.25 4.22
C GLN A 186 16.47 11.44 3.59
N THR A 187 17.19 11.96 2.59
CA THR A 187 18.26 11.25 1.89
C THR A 187 19.38 10.83 2.84
N CYS A 188 19.74 11.72 3.77
CA CYS A 188 20.76 11.45 4.78
C CYS A 188 20.20 10.74 6.02
N HIS A 189 18.97 11.08 6.43
CA HIS A 189 18.39 10.63 7.70
C HIS A 189 17.54 9.35 7.60
N ILE A 190 17.28 8.86 6.39
CA ILE A 190 16.61 7.57 6.13
C ILE A 190 17.53 6.74 5.21
N PRO A 191 18.71 6.31 5.70
CA PRO A 191 19.69 5.58 4.88
C PRO A 191 19.25 4.14 4.57
N THR A 192 18.21 3.66 5.26
CA THR A 192 17.75 2.28 5.16
C THR A 192 16.25 2.21 5.45
N TYR A 193 15.53 1.47 4.62
CA TYR A 193 14.12 1.13 4.83
C TYR A 193 13.94 -0.39 4.93
N ALA A 194 12.72 -0.82 5.22
CA ALA A 194 12.38 -2.23 5.47
C ALA A 194 13.25 -2.81 6.59
N LYS A 195 13.36 -2.09 7.72
CA LYS A 195 14.28 -2.44 8.81
C LYS A 195 13.83 -3.71 9.56
N GLU A 196 12.52 -3.83 9.82
CA GLU A 196 11.97 -4.91 10.64
C GLU A 196 11.29 -6.02 9.82
N GLN A 197 10.84 -5.71 8.60
CA GLN A 197 10.08 -6.65 7.77
C GLN A 197 10.51 -6.58 6.30
N TYR A 198 10.44 -7.74 5.62
CA TYR A 198 10.68 -7.81 4.19
C TYR A 198 9.64 -7.00 3.41
N THR A 199 10.11 -6.27 2.41
CA THR A 199 9.27 -5.55 1.45
C THR A 199 9.49 -6.11 0.06
N LYS A 200 8.44 -6.07 -0.77
CA LYS A 200 8.55 -6.56 -2.15
C LYS A 200 9.21 -5.49 -3.01
N THR A 201 10.18 -5.88 -3.83
CA THR A 201 10.93 -5.00 -4.75
C THR A 201 10.59 -5.28 -6.20
N TYR A 202 10.13 -6.49 -6.51
CA TYR A 202 9.78 -6.93 -7.85
C TYR A 202 8.52 -7.80 -7.86
N TRP A 203 7.72 -7.68 -8.92
CA TRP A 203 6.56 -8.52 -9.16
C TRP A 203 6.37 -8.84 -10.65
N ASP A 204 6.59 -10.10 -11.00
CA ASP A 204 6.38 -10.62 -12.35
C ASP A 204 5.06 -11.40 -12.45
N TRP A 205 4.05 -10.80 -13.11
CA TRP A 205 2.78 -11.45 -13.39
C TRP A 205 2.84 -12.41 -14.59
N SER A 206 3.86 -12.32 -15.44
CA SER A 206 3.97 -13.17 -16.64
C SER A 206 4.19 -14.65 -16.31
N THR A 207 4.72 -14.94 -15.11
CA THR A 207 4.98 -16.31 -14.64
C THR A 207 3.76 -16.98 -14.01
N THR A 208 2.62 -16.29 -13.93
CA THR A 208 1.38 -16.85 -13.35
C THR A 208 0.92 -18.14 -14.04
N GLY A 209 0.10 -18.92 -13.33
CA GLY A 209 -0.60 -20.07 -13.90
C GLY A 209 0.12 -21.42 -13.77
N GLU A 210 1.36 -21.48 -13.27
CA GLU A 210 1.96 -22.75 -12.82
C GLU A 210 1.18 -23.24 -11.59
N LEU A 211 0.64 -24.45 -11.64
CA LEU A 211 -0.20 -25.06 -10.61
C LEU A 211 0.53 -26.24 -9.96
N LYS A 212 0.05 -26.68 -8.80
CA LYS A 212 0.64 -27.82 -8.11
C LYS A 212 0.31 -29.12 -8.85
N ASP A 213 1.32 -29.97 -9.10
CA ASP A 213 1.13 -31.32 -9.62
C ASP A 213 0.46 -32.24 -8.57
N GLY A 214 -0.54 -33.01 -9.01
CA GLY A 214 -1.28 -33.94 -8.16
C GLY A 214 -2.57 -33.33 -7.58
N GLU A 215 -3.65 -34.09 -7.73
CA GLU A 215 -5.06 -33.75 -7.48
C GLU A 215 -5.37 -32.79 -6.31
N GLY A 216 -6.28 -31.86 -6.59
CA GLY A 216 -7.00 -31.13 -5.57
C GLY A 216 -8.00 -30.18 -6.21
N ASP A 217 -9.22 -30.65 -6.41
CA ASP A 217 -10.37 -29.76 -6.54
C ASP A 217 -10.75 -29.30 -5.13
N PHE A 218 -10.15 -28.21 -4.66
CA PHE A 218 -10.76 -27.51 -3.52
C PHE A 218 -11.94 -26.71 -4.09
N GLU A 219 -13.16 -27.24 -3.93
CA GLU A 219 -14.39 -26.63 -4.44
C GLU A 219 -14.38 -26.39 -5.98
N GLY A 220 -13.78 -27.30 -6.75
CA GLY A 220 -13.68 -27.18 -8.22
C GLY A 220 -12.69 -26.11 -8.70
N ARG A 221 -11.74 -25.68 -7.84
CA ARG A 221 -10.63 -24.79 -8.20
C ARG A 221 -9.33 -25.57 -8.18
N LYS A 222 -8.52 -25.43 -9.24
CA LYS A 222 -7.16 -25.99 -9.31
C LYS A 222 -6.31 -25.48 -8.13
N VAL A 223 -5.53 -26.35 -7.48
CA VAL A 223 -4.69 -26.02 -6.32
C VAL A 223 -3.62 -24.98 -6.69
N TRP A 224 -3.61 -23.85 -5.97
CA TRP A 224 -2.54 -22.87 -6.10
C TRP A 224 -1.20 -23.47 -5.64
N LEU A 225 -0.17 -23.29 -6.45
CA LEU A 225 1.21 -23.46 -6.06
C LEU A 225 1.70 -22.20 -5.37
N ILE A 226 2.28 -22.38 -4.17
CA ILE A 226 2.96 -21.32 -3.44
C ILE A 226 4.38 -21.81 -3.18
N LYS A 227 5.38 -21.06 -3.67
CA LYS A 227 6.80 -21.31 -3.36
C LYS A 227 7.27 -20.22 -2.40
N LYS A 228 8.10 -20.60 -1.44
CA LYS A 228 8.70 -19.70 -0.46
C LYS A 228 10.22 -19.79 -0.50
N ASP A 229 10.91 -18.70 -0.17
CA ASP A 229 12.34 -18.72 0.12
C ASP A 229 12.62 -19.28 1.52
N ASP A 230 13.91 -19.37 1.89
CA ASP A 230 14.36 -19.85 3.20
C ASP A 230 13.89 -18.95 4.36
N ASN A 231 13.53 -17.70 4.08
CA ASN A 231 12.99 -16.75 5.07
C ASN A 231 11.47 -16.84 5.20
N GLY A 232 10.82 -17.72 4.43
CA GLY A 232 9.37 -17.90 4.43
C GLY A 232 8.59 -16.88 3.59
N ASN A 233 9.27 -15.99 2.86
CA ASN A 233 8.64 -15.05 1.93
C ASN A 233 8.08 -15.82 0.75
N LYS A 234 6.85 -15.50 0.32
CA LYS A 234 6.27 -16.08 -0.90
C LYS A 234 7.02 -15.52 -2.10
N VAL A 235 7.80 -16.35 -2.80
CA VAL A 235 8.54 -15.97 -4.02
C VAL A 235 7.80 -16.34 -5.30
N TYR A 236 6.76 -17.18 -5.17
CA TYR A 236 5.84 -17.47 -6.26
C TYR A 236 4.45 -17.80 -5.71
N MET A 237 3.41 -17.34 -6.39
CA MET A 237 2.03 -17.79 -6.19
C MET A 237 1.36 -17.95 -7.55
N SER A 238 0.67 -19.07 -7.83
CA SER A 238 0.00 -19.28 -9.13
C SER A 238 -0.79 -18.08 -9.61
N ASN A 239 -1.57 -17.47 -8.70
CA ASN A 239 -2.51 -16.40 -8.99
C ASN A 239 -1.88 -15.00 -9.08
N LYS A 240 -0.57 -14.88 -8.82
CA LYS A 240 0.14 -13.61 -8.81
C LYS A 240 1.49 -13.64 -9.53
N GLY A 241 2.07 -14.80 -9.77
CA GLY A 241 3.37 -14.95 -10.42
C GLY A 241 4.51 -14.87 -9.40
N SER A 242 5.65 -14.35 -9.83
CA SER A 242 6.91 -14.36 -9.08
C SER A 242 7.15 -13.05 -8.35
N PHE A 243 7.90 -13.11 -7.25
CA PHE A 243 8.23 -11.97 -6.42
C PHE A 243 9.69 -11.99 -5.98
N GLU A 244 10.26 -10.79 -5.83
CA GLU A 244 11.50 -10.59 -5.07
C GLU A 244 11.24 -9.74 -3.85
N TRP A 245 12.01 -10.00 -2.81
CA TRP A 245 11.88 -9.39 -1.50
C TRP A 245 13.24 -8.89 -1.03
N GLY A 246 13.23 -7.83 -0.24
CA GLY A 246 14.41 -7.36 0.46
C GLY A 246 14.07 -6.79 1.83
N ILE A 247 15.10 -6.70 2.67
CA ILE A 247 15.04 -6.18 4.04
C ILE A 247 16.33 -5.38 4.27
N GLY A 248 16.27 -4.31 5.07
CA GLY A 248 17.41 -3.44 5.31
C GLY A 248 17.97 -2.82 4.02
N LEU A 249 17.08 -2.33 3.16
CA LEU A 249 17.43 -1.85 1.82
C LEU A 249 17.85 -0.38 1.84
N THR A 250 18.87 -0.04 1.04
CA THR A 250 19.22 1.35 0.73
C THR A 250 18.24 1.91 -0.30
N PRO A 251 17.68 3.11 -0.11
CA PRO A 251 16.84 3.75 -1.13
C PRO A 251 17.62 4.06 -2.42
N ASP A 252 16.90 4.12 -3.54
CA ASP A 252 17.40 4.77 -4.74
C ASP A 252 17.35 6.28 -4.56
N TYR A 253 18.28 7.02 -5.15
CA TYR A 253 18.34 8.47 -5.05
C TYR A 253 18.02 9.12 -6.38
N MET A 254 17.03 10.00 -6.39
CA MET A 254 16.60 10.70 -7.61
C MET A 254 16.34 12.18 -7.34
N TRP A 255 16.55 13.00 -8.37
CA TRP A 255 16.11 14.39 -8.35
C TRP A 255 14.60 14.45 -8.34
N PHE A 256 14.07 15.33 -7.52
CA PHE A 256 12.64 15.55 -7.40
C PHE A 256 12.34 17.00 -7.06
N ASN A 257 11.53 17.66 -7.88
CA ASN A 257 11.12 19.05 -7.72
C ASN A 257 9.73 19.22 -7.10
N GLY A 258 9.10 18.11 -6.68
CA GLY A 258 7.78 18.11 -6.07
C GLY A 258 6.63 17.88 -7.06
N ASP A 259 6.92 17.76 -8.36
CA ASP A 259 5.93 17.41 -9.38
C ASP A 259 6.10 15.95 -9.84
N ALA A 260 4.98 15.26 -10.03
CA ALA A 260 4.96 13.87 -10.47
C ALA A 260 3.89 13.66 -11.54
N THR A 261 4.22 12.89 -12.57
CA THR A 261 3.26 12.43 -13.57
C THR A 261 3.05 10.94 -13.45
N PHE A 262 1.78 10.53 -13.45
CA PHE A 262 1.38 9.13 -13.38
C PHE A 262 0.80 8.68 -14.71
N ILE A 263 1.15 7.48 -15.12
CA ILE A 263 0.49 6.87 -16.27
C ILE A 263 -0.95 6.49 -15.88
N THR A 264 -1.89 6.81 -16.75
CA THR A 264 -3.32 6.54 -16.60
C THR A 264 -3.77 5.42 -17.55
N LEU A 265 -5.05 5.06 -17.49
CA LEU A 265 -5.63 4.07 -18.41
C LEU A 265 -5.75 4.60 -19.85
N ASP A 266 -5.76 5.93 -20.02
CA ASP A 266 -5.90 6.61 -21.31
C ASP A 266 -4.55 6.79 -22.02
N ASP A 267 -3.44 6.59 -21.30
CA ASP A 267 -2.10 6.76 -21.84
C ASP A 267 -1.63 5.53 -22.62
N THR A 268 -0.86 5.79 -23.67
CA THR A 268 -0.17 4.76 -24.46
C THR A 268 1.32 4.79 -24.20
N PHE A 269 1.99 3.64 -24.29
CA PHE A 269 3.42 3.51 -24.03
C PHE A 269 4.11 2.57 -25.02
N ASP A 270 5.46 2.56 -25.00
CA ASP A 270 6.25 1.57 -25.72
C ASP A 270 6.50 0.34 -24.84
N PRO A 271 5.85 -0.81 -25.11
CA PRO A 271 5.98 -2.01 -24.27
C PRO A 271 7.33 -2.71 -24.39
N GLU A 272 8.19 -2.31 -25.33
CA GLU A 272 9.55 -2.86 -25.49
C GLU A 272 10.57 -2.18 -24.56
N THR A 273 10.14 -1.19 -23.78
CA THR A 273 10.99 -0.44 -22.84
C THR A 273 10.43 -0.51 -21.41
N ILE A 274 11.23 -0.06 -20.44
CA ILE A 274 10.72 0.13 -19.08
C ILE A 274 9.74 1.30 -19.09
N VAL A 275 8.48 1.02 -18.78
CA VAL A 275 7.42 2.02 -18.68
C VAL A 275 7.40 2.60 -17.26
N PRO A 276 7.75 3.89 -17.06
CA PRO A 276 7.66 4.50 -15.75
C PRO A 276 6.18 4.74 -15.39
N ILE A 277 5.68 3.98 -14.41
CA ILE A 277 4.31 4.15 -13.91
C ILE A 277 4.16 5.49 -13.18
N ASN A 278 5.18 5.85 -12.42
CA ASN A 278 5.29 7.13 -11.73
C ASN A 278 6.59 7.81 -12.21
N VAL A 279 6.49 8.98 -12.81
CA VAL A 279 7.62 9.83 -13.20
C VAL A 279 7.73 10.93 -12.16
N LEU A 280 8.86 10.96 -11.45
CA LEU A 280 9.21 12.08 -10.57
C LEU A 280 10.02 13.09 -11.39
N HIS A 281 9.59 14.35 -11.40
CA HIS A 281 10.21 15.40 -12.21
C HIS A 281 11.31 16.13 -11.46
N GLY A 282 12.19 16.80 -12.20
CA GLY A 282 13.33 17.54 -11.69
C GLY A 282 14.65 16.88 -12.07
N ASP A 283 15.70 17.69 -12.14
CA ASP A 283 17.04 17.25 -12.47
C ASP A 283 18.11 18.10 -11.77
N LYS A 284 19.38 17.85 -12.09
CA LYS A 284 20.51 18.55 -11.47
C LYS A 284 20.56 20.05 -11.81
N ASP A 285 19.95 20.47 -12.91
CA ASP A 285 19.95 21.84 -13.42
C ASP A 285 18.65 22.58 -13.01
N ASP A 286 17.61 21.86 -12.55
CA ASP A 286 16.44 22.42 -11.88
C ASP A 286 16.80 22.92 -10.48
N GLU A 287 16.76 24.24 -10.27
CA GLU A 287 17.09 24.89 -9.00
C GLU A 287 16.12 24.55 -7.86
N THR A 288 14.90 24.11 -8.19
CA THR A 288 13.86 23.73 -7.20
C THR A 288 13.94 22.25 -6.80
N ALA A 289 14.67 21.43 -7.58
CA ALA A 289 14.81 20.01 -7.30
C ALA A 289 15.80 19.72 -6.17
N LEU A 290 15.48 18.71 -5.36
CA LEU A 290 16.39 18.12 -4.37
C LEU A 290 16.60 16.63 -4.68
N ILE A 291 17.70 16.06 -4.21
CA ILE A 291 17.90 14.61 -4.23
C ILE A 291 17.11 13.99 -3.07
N PHE A 292 16.14 13.13 -3.39
CA PHE A 292 15.32 12.40 -2.44
C PHE A 292 15.61 10.89 -2.42
N PRO A 293 15.40 10.21 -1.27
CA PRO A 293 15.43 8.75 -1.20
C PRO A 293 14.09 8.17 -1.63
N MET A 294 14.11 7.13 -2.46
CA MET A 294 12.92 6.50 -3.01
C MET A 294 13.03 4.99 -2.95
N LYS A 295 11.91 4.34 -2.65
CA LYS A 295 11.76 2.91 -2.89
C LYS A 295 11.37 2.70 -4.35
N SER A 296 12.24 2.10 -5.15
CA SER A 296 11.87 1.63 -6.48
C SER A 296 11.15 0.29 -6.42
N PHE A 297 10.16 0.12 -7.28
CA PHE A 297 9.43 -1.13 -7.45
C PHE A 297 9.27 -1.42 -8.94
N TYR A 298 9.70 -2.61 -9.35
CA TYR A 298 9.63 -3.04 -10.74
C TYR A 298 8.58 -4.13 -10.92
N ALA A 299 7.95 -4.16 -12.08
CA ALA A 299 6.96 -5.19 -12.38
C ALA A 299 6.91 -5.54 -13.86
N ILE A 300 6.51 -6.79 -14.13
CA ILE A 300 5.96 -7.20 -15.41
C ILE A 300 4.47 -7.41 -15.18
N GLN A 301 3.62 -6.67 -15.89
CA GLN A 301 2.17 -6.72 -15.73
C GLN A 301 1.47 -6.79 -17.09
N PRO A 302 0.24 -7.35 -17.15
CA PRO A 302 -0.52 -7.36 -18.39
C PRO A 302 -0.89 -5.96 -18.85
N TYR A 303 -0.99 -5.79 -20.17
CA TYR A 303 -1.43 -4.57 -20.84
C TYR A 303 -2.27 -4.94 -22.08
N ASP A 304 -2.96 -3.98 -22.68
CA ASP A 304 -3.67 -4.20 -23.94
C ASP A 304 -2.69 -4.08 -25.12
N ALA A 305 -2.38 -5.20 -25.77
CA ALA A 305 -1.44 -5.26 -26.89
C ALA A 305 -1.96 -4.63 -28.19
N GLY A 306 -3.25 -4.32 -28.29
CA GLY A 306 -3.83 -3.63 -29.44
C GLY A 306 -3.67 -2.11 -29.35
N THR A 307 -3.75 -1.56 -28.15
CA THR A 307 -3.68 -0.10 -27.88
C THR A 307 -2.37 0.34 -27.23
N ASN A 308 -1.56 -0.60 -26.72
CA ASN A 308 -0.40 -0.34 -25.89
C ASN A 308 -0.72 0.55 -24.69
N SER A 309 -1.82 0.24 -24.00
CA SER A 309 -2.28 0.97 -22.81
C SER A 309 -2.48 0.03 -21.63
N LEU A 310 -2.60 0.60 -20.43
CA LEU A 310 -2.88 -0.17 -19.23
C LEU A 310 -4.28 -0.79 -19.30
N VAL A 311 -4.41 -1.99 -18.73
CA VAL A 311 -5.67 -2.73 -18.70
C VAL A 311 -6.12 -2.98 -17.27
N VAL A 312 -7.40 -2.71 -16.98
CA VAL A 312 -8.01 -3.11 -15.71
C VAL A 312 -8.37 -4.58 -15.80
N LEU A 313 -7.92 -5.37 -14.83
CA LEU A 313 -8.14 -6.81 -14.78
C LEU A 313 -9.09 -7.15 -13.65
N ASN A 314 -10.11 -7.97 -13.89
CA ASN A 314 -10.82 -8.66 -12.81
C ASN A 314 -9.93 -9.80 -12.26
N LEU A 315 -9.34 -9.58 -11.10
CA LEU A 315 -8.47 -10.55 -10.44
C LEU A 315 -9.24 -11.36 -9.40
N PHE A 316 -10.03 -10.67 -8.58
CA PHE A 316 -10.68 -11.24 -7.41
C PHE A 316 -12.07 -11.80 -7.73
N PRO A 317 -12.44 -13.01 -7.27
CA PRO A 317 -13.70 -13.68 -7.65
C PRO A 317 -14.96 -13.11 -6.98
N THR A 318 -15.08 -11.78 -6.84
CA THR A 318 -16.39 -11.13 -6.62
C THR A 318 -17.28 -11.33 -7.83
N ASN A 319 -16.74 -11.18 -9.04
CA ASN A 319 -17.33 -11.74 -10.25
C ASN A 319 -16.53 -12.99 -10.66
N PRO A 320 -16.95 -14.18 -10.20
CA PRO A 320 -16.17 -15.40 -10.38
C PRO A 320 -16.13 -15.89 -11.83
N GLU A 321 -17.05 -15.45 -12.70
CA GLU A 321 -17.07 -15.85 -14.11
C GLU A 321 -15.89 -15.27 -14.87
N THR A 322 -15.40 -14.10 -14.46
CA THR A 322 -14.32 -13.41 -15.16
C THR A 322 -13.01 -13.29 -14.37
N ALA A 323 -13.01 -13.62 -13.08
CA ALA A 323 -11.84 -13.41 -12.23
C ALA A 323 -10.64 -14.31 -12.58
N TYR A 324 -9.47 -13.69 -12.77
CA TYR A 324 -8.21 -14.40 -13.07
C TYR A 324 -7.87 -15.46 -12.02
N TRP A 325 -8.04 -15.15 -10.73
CA TRP A 325 -7.67 -16.06 -9.62
C TRP A 325 -8.50 -17.34 -9.54
N LYS A 326 -9.58 -17.42 -10.32
CA LYS A 326 -10.39 -18.62 -10.48
C LYS A 326 -10.17 -19.28 -11.85
N ASN A 327 -10.13 -18.49 -12.92
CA ASN A 327 -10.21 -19.00 -14.29
C ASN A 327 -8.85 -19.16 -14.98
N TRP A 328 -7.80 -18.46 -14.51
CA TRP A 328 -6.46 -18.50 -15.10
C TRP A 328 -6.40 -17.98 -16.55
N ASP A 329 -7.32 -17.10 -16.92
CA ASP A 329 -7.48 -16.57 -18.27
C ASP A 329 -7.38 -15.03 -18.24
N TRP A 330 -6.33 -14.49 -18.87
CA TRP A 330 -6.09 -13.05 -18.91
C TRP A 330 -7.08 -12.31 -19.79
N ALA A 331 -7.52 -12.88 -20.91
CA ALA A 331 -8.50 -12.25 -21.79
C ALA A 331 -9.85 -12.12 -21.10
N LEU A 332 -10.26 -13.18 -20.39
CA LEU A 332 -11.48 -13.18 -19.60
C LEU A 332 -11.40 -12.19 -18.42
N ALA A 333 -10.24 -12.09 -17.77
CA ALA A 333 -9.99 -11.11 -16.72
C ALA A 333 -10.04 -9.67 -17.23
N ALA A 334 -9.47 -9.39 -18.41
CA ALA A 334 -9.56 -8.09 -19.05
C ALA A 334 -11.00 -7.74 -19.41
N GLN A 335 -11.76 -8.68 -20.00
CA GLN A 335 -13.19 -8.49 -20.29
C GLN A 335 -13.99 -8.11 -19.04
N GLY A 336 -13.78 -8.83 -17.93
CA GLY A 336 -14.47 -8.53 -16.67
C GLY A 336 -14.01 -7.24 -15.99
N GLY A 337 -12.77 -6.82 -16.24
CA GLY A 337 -12.19 -5.60 -15.68
C GLY A 337 -12.63 -4.33 -16.40
N GLN A 338 -12.82 -4.40 -17.71
CA GLN A 338 -13.22 -3.29 -18.59
C GLN A 338 -14.74 -3.08 -18.69
N ALA A 339 -15.54 -4.05 -18.25
CA ALA A 339 -17.01 -3.96 -18.23
C ALA A 339 -17.55 -3.16 -17.03
N VAL A 340 -16.74 -2.27 -16.43
CA VAL A 340 -17.05 -1.51 -15.20
C VAL A 340 -17.09 -0.03 -15.52
#